data_AF-A0A8A0RQV0-F1
#
_entry.id   AF-A0A8A0RQV0-F1
#
_cell.length_a   1.000
_cell.length_b   1.000
_cell.length_c   1.000
_cell.angle_alpha   90.00
_cell.angle_beta   90.00
_cell.angle_gamma   90.00
#
_symmetry.space_group_name_H-M   'P 1'
#
loop_
_entity.id
_entity.type
_entity.pdbx_description
1 polymer ?
#
loop_
_entity_poly.entity_id
_entity_poly.type
_entity_poly.pdbx_seq_one_letter_code
_entity_poly.pdbx_strand_id
1 'polypeptide(L)'
;GSEKVSKTGAEGAVLDEAKNINKSLSALGNVISALAEGSTYVPYRDSKMTRILQDSLGGNCRTTIVICCSPSSYNESETKSTLLFGQRAKTIKNTVCVNVELTAEQWKKK
;
A
#
# COMPACT_ATOMS: atom_id res chain seq x y z
N GLY A 1 -3.01 12.26 -6.87
CA GLY A 1 -3.56 11.02 -6.30
C GLY A 1 -2.94 9.83 -7.01
N SER A 2 -3.67 8.72 -7.12
CA SER A 2 -3.28 7.58 -7.96
C SER A 2 -3.67 7.77 -9.43
N GLU A 3 -4.15 8.96 -9.81
CA GLU A 3 -4.52 9.23 -11.19
C GLU A 3 -3.31 9.15 -12.13
N LYS A 4 -3.59 8.71 -13.36
CA LYS A 4 -2.58 8.70 -14.42
C LYS A 4 -2.11 10.12 -14.69
N VAL A 5 -0.79 10.28 -14.70
CA VAL A 5 -0.12 11.56 -14.99
C VAL A 5 -0.56 12.13 -16.36
N SER A 6 -0.89 11.28 -17.33
CA SER A 6 -1.40 11.72 -18.63
C SER A 6 -2.76 12.44 -18.58
N LYS A 7 -3.55 12.26 -17.51
CA LYS A 7 -4.85 12.94 -17.32
C LYS A 7 -4.70 14.31 -16.65
N THR A 8 -3.55 14.62 -16.04
CA THR A 8 -3.41 15.83 -15.23
C THR A 8 -2.99 17.05 -16.04
N GLY A 9 -2.46 16.87 -17.25
CA GLY A 9 -1.88 17.97 -18.04
C GLY A 9 -0.68 18.64 -17.36
N ALA A 10 -0.07 17.97 -16.37
CA ALA A 10 1.05 18.52 -15.62
C ALA A 10 2.31 18.59 -16.48
N GLU A 11 3.04 19.71 -16.36
CA GLU A 11 4.29 19.97 -17.09
C GLU A 11 5.42 20.38 -16.13
N GLY A 12 6.66 20.29 -16.60
CA GLY A 12 7.85 20.73 -15.87
C GLY A 12 7.99 20.10 -14.48
N ALA A 13 8.23 20.92 -13.46
CA ALA A 13 8.42 20.46 -12.09
C ALA A 13 7.19 19.72 -11.51
N VAL A 14 5.97 20.13 -11.90
CA VAL A 14 4.72 19.50 -11.43
C VAL A 14 4.59 18.08 -11.99
N LEU A 15 5.04 17.87 -13.23
CA LEU A 15 5.08 16.55 -13.84
C LEU A 15 6.02 15.62 -13.08
N ASP A 16 7.19 16.11 -12.67
CA ASP A 16 8.17 15.30 -11.95
C ASP A 16 7.72 14.97 -10.52
N GLU A 17 7.03 15.90 -9.86
CA GLU A 17 6.36 15.61 -8.59
C GLU A 17 5.28 14.52 -8.76
N ALA A 18 4.41 14.66 -9.76
CA ALA A 18 3.35 13.70 -10.04
C ALA A 18 3.89 12.29 -10.33
N LYS A 19 5.02 12.19 -11.05
CA LYS A 19 5.72 10.90 -11.26
C LYS A 19 6.22 10.31 -9.96
N ASN A 20 6.82 11.11 -9.08
CA ASN A 20 7.36 10.64 -7.80
C ASN A 20 6.26 10.14 -6.86
N ILE A 21 5.12 10.85 -6.80
CA ILE A 21 3.94 10.40 -6.06
C ILE A 21 3.48 9.04 -6.61
N ASN A 22 3.28 8.94 -7.92
CA ASN A 22 2.81 7.71 -8.56
C ASN A 22 3.81 6.55 -8.46
N LYS A 23 5.11 6.80 -8.33
CA LYS A 23 6.12 5.76 -8.10
C LYS A 23 5.86 5.02 -6.78
N SER A 24 5.62 5.76 -5.69
CA SER A 24 5.33 5.16 -4.38
C SER A 24 4.01 4.38 -4.38
N LEU A 25 2.98 4.91 -5.07
CA LEU A 25 1.68 4.25 -5.21
C LEU A 25 1.76 2.99 -6.09
N SER A 26 2.60 2.99 -7.12
CA SER A 26 2.86 1.81 -7.96
C SER A 26 3.55 0.70 -7.16
N ALA A 27 4.55 1.06 -6.34
CA ALA A 27 5.20 0.10 -5.43
C ALA A 27 4.20 -0.50 -4.42
N LEU A 28 3.31 0.33 -3.87
CA LEU A 28 2.22 -0.15 -3.00
C LEU A 28 1.29 -1.14 -3.72
N GLY A 29 0.92 -0.84 -4.97
CA GLY A 29 0.14 -1.75 -5.82
C GLY A 29 0.82 -3.09 -6.07
N ASN A 30 2.14 -3.09 -6.27
CA ASN A 30 2.93 -4.31 -6.46
C ASN A 30 2.99 -5.15 -5.18
N VAL A 31 3.20 -4.52 -4.02
CA VAL A 31 3.19 -5.19 -2.71
C VAL A 31 1.83 -5.85 -2.45
N ILE A 32 0.73 -5.14 -2.69
CA ILE A 32 -0.62 -5.67 -2.50
C ILE A 32 -0.90 -6.85 -3.43
N SER A 33 -0.43 -6.78 -4.68
CA SER A 33 -0.62 -7.88 -5.65
C SER A 33 0.17 -9.12 -5.22
N ALA A 34 1.44 -8.96 -4.86
CA ALA A 34 2.28 -10.05 -4.38
C ALA A 34 1.70 -10.74 -3.13
N LEU A 35 1.17 -9.95 -2.19
CA LEU A 35 0.51 -10.48 -0.98
C LEU A 35 -0.80 -11.19 -1.31
N ALA A 36 -1.63 -10.64 -2.20
CA ALA A 36 -2.89 -11.24 -2.60
C ALA A 36 -2.69 -12.59 -3.32
N GLU A 37 -1.58 -12.73 -4.05
CA GLU A 37 -1.17 -13.96 -4.74
C GLU A 37 -0.44 -14.97 -3.83
N GLY A 38 -0.14 -14.59 -2.58
CA GLY A 38 0.63 -15.44 -1.67
C GLY A 38 2.08 -15.64 -2.09
N SER A 39 2.66 -14.68 -2.81
CA SER A 39 4.05 -14.74 -3.28
C SER A 39 5.03 -14.82 -2.11
N THR A 40 6.06 -15.67 -2.24
CA THR A 40 7.13 -15.79 -1.24
C THR A 40 7.94 -14.51 -1.10
N TYR A 41 8.16 -13.79 -2.21
CA TYR A 41 8.85 -12.50 -2.21
C TYR A 41 7.85 -11.36 -2.39
N VAL A 42 7.85 -10.42 -1.44
CA VAL A 42 7.03 -9.21 -1.49
C VAL A 42 7.95 -7.99 -1.61
N PRO A 43 7.80 -7.14 -2.64
CA PRO A 43 8.77 -6.10 -2.98
C PRO A 43 8.63 -4.83 -2.13
N TYR A 44 8.64 -4.94 -0.80
CA TYR A 44 8.54 -3.77 0.08
C TYR A 44 9.67 -2.75 -0.14
N ARG A 45 10.83 -3.19 -0.65
CA ARG A 45 12.03 -2.37 -0.83
C ARG A 45 11.93 -1.37 -1.98
N ASP A 46 10.96 -1.50 -2.87
CA ASP A 46 10.82 -0.67 -4.06
C ASP A 46 10.46 0.79 -3.75
N SER A 47 9.93 1.05 -2.54
CA SER A 47 9.72 2.41 -2.05
C SER A 47 9.92 2.54 -0.54
N LYS A 48 10.28 3.74 -0.08
CA LYS A 48 10.34 4.03 1.37
C LYS A 48 8.97 3.86 2.04
N MET A 49 7.89 4.25 1.35
CA MET A 49 6.52 4.12 1.84
C MET A 49 6.17 2.66 2.16
N THR A 50 6.42 1.75 1.21
CA THR A 50 6.13 0.31 1.40
C THR A 50 7.01 -0.34 2.46
N ARG A 51 8.24 0.15 2.68
CA ARG A 51 9.09 -0.30 3.81
C ARG A 51 8.50 0.10 5.16
N ILE A 52 8.02 1.35 5.27
CA ILE A 52 7.38 1.83 6.50
C ILE A 52 6.09 1.08 6.77
N LEU A 53 5.33 0.76 5.73
CA LEU A 53 4.05 0.05 5.84
C LEU A 53 4.17 -1.48 5.86
N GLN A 54 5.38 -2.04 5.94
CA GLN A 54 5.60 -3.48 5.87
C GLN A 54 4.81 -4.23 6.95
N ASP A 55 4.79 -3.72 8.19
CA ASP A 55 4.00 -4.33 9.27
C ASP A 55 2.49 -4.22 9.04
N SER A 56 2.05 -3.18 8.34
CA SER A 56 0.64 -2.96 8.00
C SER A 56 0.14 -3.88 6.89
N LEU A 57 1.02 -4.38 6.02
CA LEU A 57 0.64 -5.15 4.84
C LEU A 57 1.29 -6.53 4.94
N GLY A 58 0.62 -7.50 5.55
CA GLY A 58 1.10 -8.86 5.75
C GLY A 58 1.85 -9.11 7.07
N GLY A 59 2.08 -8.08 7.89
CA GLY A 59 2.81 -8.17 9.15
C GLY A 59 1.94 -8.12 10.40
N ASN A 60 2.52 -7.61 11.50
CA ASN A 60 1.86 -7.49 12.80
C ASN A 60 1.13 -6.15 12.96
N CYS A 61 -0.02 -6.01 12.30
CA CYS A 61 -0.86 -4.82 12.43
C CYS A 61 -2.33 -5.14 12.13
N ARG A 62 -3.25 -4.47 12.82
CA ARG A 62 -4.66 -4.42 12.43
C ARG A 62 -4.84 -3.29 11.44
N THR A 63 -5.00 -3.63 10.17
CA THR A 63 -4.94 -2.64 9.09
C THR A 63 -6.31 -2.41 8.49
N THR A 64 -6.67 -1.13 8.33
CA THR A 64 -7.85 -0.67 7.60
C THR A 64 -7.39 0.16 6.42
N ILE A 65 -7.96 -0.11 5.24
CA ILE A 65 -7.69 0.65 4.02
C ILE A 65 -8.97 1.35 3.61
N VAL A 66 -8.91 2.68 3.46
CA VAL A 66 -10.01 3.49 2.93
C VAL A 66 -9.74 3.76 1.46
N ILE A 67 -10.69 3.39 0.60
CA ILE A 67 -10.62 3.69 -0.83
C ILE A 67 -11.54 4.86 -1.15
N CYS A 68 -10.97 5.90 -1.76
CA CYS A 68 -11.70 7.11 -2.14
C CYS A 68 -11.95 7.09 -3.66
N CYS A 69 -13.21 7.05 -4.07
CA CYS A 69 -13.62 6.96 -5.47
C CYS A 69 -14.53 8.14 -5.85
N SER A 70 -14.47 8.56 -7.11
CA SER A 70 -15.39 9.53 -7.68
C SER A 70 -16.62 8.83 -8.26
N PRO A 71 -17.86 9.30 -7.98
CA PRO A 71 -19.07 8.76 -8.60
C PRO A 71 -19.30 9.25 -10.04
N SER A 72 -18.52 10.24 -10.51
CA SER A 72 -18.65 10.78 -11.88
C SER A 72 -18.19 9.79 -12.96
N SER A 73 -18.97 9.68 -14.04
CA SER A 73 -18.63 8.88 -15.23
C SER A 73 -17.33 9.33 -15.90
N TYR A 74 -16.96 10.60 -15.79
CA TYR A 74 -15.67 11.13 -16.25
C TYR A 74 -14.48 10.38 -15.63
N ASN A 75 -14.64 9.90 -14.39
CA ASN A 75 -13.63 9.20 -13.62
C ASN A 75 -13.84 7.68 -13.57
N GLU A 76 -14.74 7.12 -14.38
CA GLU A 76 -15.09 5.69 -14.34
C GLU A 76 -13.85 4.79 -14.39
N SER A 77 -12.88 5.09 -15.28
CA SER A 77 -11.65 4.30 -15.41
C SER A 77 -10.80 4.27 -14.13
N GLU A 78 -10.67 5.43 -13.47
CA GLU A 78 -9.87 5.56 -12.25
C GLU A 78 -10.60 4.92 -11.06
N THR A 79 -11.91 5.15 -10.95
CA THR A 79 -12.77 4.50 -9.95
C THR A 79 -12.72 2.98 -10.07
N LYS A 80 -12.80 2.43 -11.28
CA LYS A 80 -12.65 0.98 -11.52
C LYS A 80 -11.28 0.48 -11.07
N SER A 81 -10.20 1.19 -11.40
CA SER A 81 -8.85 0.84 -10.97
C SER A 81 -8.72 0.78 -9.44
N THR A 82 -9.25 1.79 -8.75
CA THR A 82 -9.25 1.87 -7.28
C THR A 82 -10.09 0.76 -6.65
N LEU A 83 -11.25 0.41 -7.22
CA LEU A 83 -12.07 -0.71 -6.74
C LEU A 83 -11.36 -2.06 -6.89
N LEU A 84 -10.68 -2.30 -8.03
CA LEU A 84 -9.89 -3.53 -8.25
C LEU A 84 -8.66 -3.61 -7.32
N PHE A 85 -8.07 -2.46 -6.99
CA PHE A 85 -7.06 -2.38 -5.93
C PHE A 85 -7.65 -2.80 -4.58
N GLY A 86 -8.79 -2.23 -4.18
CA GLY A 86 -9.46 -2.58 -2.92
C GLY A 86 -9.85 -4.05 -2.84
N GLN A 87 -10.33 -4.62 -3.95
CA GLN A 87 -10.65 -6.05 -4.04
C GLN A 87 -9.45 -6.95 -3.76
N ARG A 88 -8.27 -6.63 -4.32
CA ARG A 88 -7.02 -7.36 -4.04
C ARG A 88 -6.56 -7.13 -2.60
N ALA A 89 -6.58 -5.89 -2.13
CA ALA A 89 -6.15 -5.57 -0.77
C ALA A 89 -6.98 -6.30 0.29
N LYS A 90 -8.27 -6.53 0.03
CA LYS A 90 -9.18 -7.28 0.91
C LYS A 90 -8.76 -8.73 1.16
N THR A 91 -8.00 -9.36 0.25
CA THR A 91 -7.60 -10.78 0.41
C THR A 91 -6.34 -10.96 1.24
N ILE A 92 -5.63 -9.86 1.56
CA ILE A 92 -4.40 -9.90 2.34
C ILE A 92 -4.70 -10.31 3.77
N LYS A 93 -3.87 -11.21 4.31
CA LYS A 93 -3.92 -11.65 5.71
C LYS A 93 -2.72 -11.12 6.47
N ASN A 94 -2.98 -10.47 7.60
CA ASN A 94 -1.95 -10.03 8.54
C ASN A 94 -1.77 -11.08 9.64
N THR A 95 -0.54 -11.23 10.12
CA THR A 95 -0.21 -12.11 11.25
C THR A 95 -0.08 -11.26 12.51
N VAL A 96 -1.19 -11.11 13.23
CA VAL A 96 -1.28 -10.18 14.35
C VAL A 96 -0.95 -10.87 15.67
N CYS A 97 -0.02 -10.30 16.44
CA CYS A 97 0.33 -10.70 17.80
C CYS A 97 0.39 -9.48 18.73
N VAL A 98 0.08 -9.69 20.02
CA VAL A 98 0.15 -8.62 21.02
C VAL A 98 1.61 -8.25 21.23
N ASN A 99 1.93 -6.96 21.09
CA ASN A 99 3.25 -6.45 21.42
C ASN A 99 3.45 -6.49 22.94
N VAL A 100 4.54 -7.12 23.38
CA VAL A 100 4.87 -7.24 24.80
C VAL A 100 6.19 -6.54 25.05
N GLU A 101 6.19 -5.58 25.97
CA GLU A 101 7.42 -5.05 26.55
C GLU A 101 7.77 -5.87 27.79
N LEU A 102 8.91 -6.55 27.73
CA LEU A 102 9.43 -7.33 28.86
C LEU A 102 10.43 -6.48 29.63
N THR A 103 10.38 -6.55 30.96
CA THR A 103 11.44 -6.00 31.79
C THR A 103 12.75 -6.75 31.56
N ALA A 104 13.89 -6.15 31.90
CA ALA A 104 15.20 -6.80 31.79
C ALA A 104 15.26 -8.15 32.53
N GLU A 105 14.53 -8.28 33.63
CA GLU A 105 14.44 -9.53 34.41
C GLU A 105 13.60 -10.60 33.71
N GLN A 106 12.52 -10.19 33.03
CA GLN A 106 11.66 -11.11 32.26
C GLN A 106 12.35 -11.61 30.99
N TRP A 107 13.19 -10.79 30.35
CA TRP A 107 14.03 -11.20 29.24
C TRP A 107 15.03 -12.30 29.62
N LYS A 108 15.62 -12.23 30.83
CA LYS A 108 16.57 -13.25 31.31
C LYS A 108 15.95 -14.62 31.57
N LYS A 109 14.62 -14.69 31.72
CA LYS A 109 13.88 -15.93 32.03
C LYS A 109 13.28 -16.60 30.78
N LYS A 110 13.41 -15.97 29.61
CA LYS A 110 12.87 -16.43 28.34
C LYS A 110 13.98 -17.07 27.52
#